data_AF-A0A8T3XCY5-F1
#
_entry.id   AF-A0A8T3XCY5-F1
#
_cell.length_a   1.000
_cell.length_b   1.000
_cell.length_c   1.000
_cell.angle_alpha   90.00
_cell.angle_beta   90.00
_cell.angle_gamma   90.00
#
_symmetry.space_group_name_H-M   'P 1'
#
loop_
_entity.id
_entity.type
_entity.pdbx_description
1 polymer ?
#
loop_
_entity_poly.entity_id
_entity_poly.type
_entity_poly.pdbx_seq_one_letter_code
_entity_poly.pdbx_strand_id
1 'polypeptide(L)'
;MHSKIKPLNRKGAIELSVGTIVVIVLAMSMLILGLVLIRTIFVGSKYNVDQLNKNVEAEINKLFNERGDKIVLYLANNQADVKQGKSYGVAFGVRNTVEGESEAGKFSYKVQASDVQKGCQISLQQADNYLILGSTGTFSLAPGQIRYNLVKTQPSSSSPLCEIRYDISVTKDNQPYDSTFFIVKITS
;
A
#
# COMPACT_ATOMS: atom_id res chain seq x y z
N MET A 1 -57.46 -58.12 -0.87
CA MET A 1 -56.99 -57.12 0.11
C MET A 1 -56.36 -55.97 -0.68
N HIS A 2 -57.15 -54.94 -1.03
CA HIS A 2 -56.72 -53.85 -1.92
C HIS A 2 -56.30 -52.62 -1.09
N SER A 3 -55.01 -52.33 -1.06
CA SER A 3 -54.45 -51.11 -0.45
C SER A 3 -54.64 -49.92 -1.41
N LYS A 4 -55.40 -48.89 -0.98
CA LYS A 4 -55.54 -47.61 -1.69
C LYS A 4 -54.45 -46.64 -1.22
N ILE A 5 -53.58 -46.23 -2.15
CA ILE A 5 -52.55 -45.19 -1.92
C ILE A 5 -53.21 -43.80 -2.03
N LYS A 6 -53.12 -42.97 -0.99
CA LYS A 6 -53.58 -41.56 -0.99
C LYS A 6 -52.58 -40.67 -1.76
N PRO A 7 -53.03 -39.73 -2.62
CA PRO A 7 -52.13 -38.79 -3.30
C PRO A 7 -51.63 -37.71 -2.32
N LEU A 8 -50.31 -37.55 -2.23
CA LEU A 8 -49.65 -36.50 -1.45
C LEU A 8 -49.87 -35.11 -2.10
N ASN A 9 -50.25 -34.14 -1.27
CA ASN A 9 -50.62 -32.79 -1.67
C ASN A 9 -49.37 -31.96 -2.05
N ARG A 10 -49.03 -31.92 -3.35
CA ARG A 10 -47.78 -31.35 -3.87
C ARG A 10 -47.65 -29.81 -3.73
N LYS A 11 -48.75 -29.09 -3.49
CA LYS A 11 -48.76 -27.61 -3.45
C LYS A 11 -48.00 -27.03 -2.26
N GLY A 12 -48.17 -27.61 -1.06
CA GLY A 12 -47.48 -27.13 0.15
C GLY A 12 -45.96 -27.38 0.14
N ALA A 13 -45.51 -28.45 -0.53
CA ALA A 13 -44.09 -28.73 -0.70
C ALA A 13 -43.40 -27.74 -1.67
N ILE A 14 -44.14 -27.22 -2.65
CA ILE A 14 -43.61 -26.26 -3.62
C ILE A 14 -43.40 -24.88 -2.98
N GLU A 15 -44.35 -24.37 -2.18
CA GLU A 15 -44.21 -23.07 -1.49
C GLU A 15 -43.04 -23.06 -0.50
N LEU A 16 -42.82 -24.18 0.21
CA LEU A 16 -41.68 -24.33 1.12
C LEU A 16 -40.34 -24.33 0.36
N SER A 17 -40.30 -24.93 -0.85
CA SER A 17 -39.10 -24.95 -1.69
C SER A 17 -38.75 -23.59 -2.28
N VAL A 18 -39.76 -22.78 -2.65
CA VAL A 18 -39.53 -21.43 -3.20
C VAL A 18 -39.03 -20.48 -2.11
N GLY A 19 -39.63 -20.54 -0.92
CA GLY A 19 -39.19 -19.71 0.21
C GLY A 19 -37.73 -19.97 0.60
N THR A 20 -37.32 -21.24 0.65
CA THR A 20 -35.94 -21.61 0.96
C THR A 20 -34.95 -21.20 -0.12
N ILE A 21 -35.30 -21.32 -1.40
CA ILE A 21 -34.45 -20.86 -2.51
C ILE A 21 -34.21 -19.35 -2.43
N VAL A 22 -35.25 -18.56 -2.18
CA VAL A 22 -35.13 -17.10 -2.07
C VAL A 22 -34.19 -16.71 -0.93
N VAL A 23 -34.33 -17.36 0.23
CA VAL A 23 -33.46 -17.11 1.40
C VAL A 23 -32.00 -17.45 1.09
N ILE A 24 -31.74 -18.58 0.41
CA ILE A 24 -30.38 -18.97 0.02
C ILE A 24 -29.75 -17.95 -0.93
N VAL A 25 -30.50 -17.50 -1.95
CA VAL A 25 -30.01 -16.52 -2.92
C VAL A 25 -29.72 -15.16 -2.26
N LEU A 26 -30.58 -14.74 -1.34
CA LEU A 26 -30.35 -13.53 -0.55
C LEU A 26 -29.13 -13.67 0.35
N ALA A 27 -28.95 -14.81 1.02
CA ALA A 27 -27.79 -15.06 1.86
C ALA A 27 -26.47 -15.04 1.04
N MET A 28 -26.44 -15.65 -0.14
CA MET A 28 -25.26 -15.66 -1.01
C MET A 28 -24.93 -14.25 -1.54
N SER A 29 -25.94 -13.47 -1.92
CA SER A 29 -25.72 -12.10 -2.39
C SER A 29 -25.25 -11.17 -1.27
N MET A 30 -25.80 -11.28 -0.06
CA MET A 30 -25.33 -10.52 1.12
C MET A 30 -23.89 -10.88 1.50
N LEU A 31 -23.50 -12.16 1.41
CA LEU A 31 -22.13 -12.60 1.70
C LEU A 31 -21.12 -11.98 0.72
N ILE A 32 -21.43 -12.02 -0.59
CA ILE A 32 -20.56 -11.44 -1.62
C ILE A 32 -20.42 -9.93 -1.43
N LEU A 33 -21.54 -9.22 -1.22
CA LEU A 33 -21.54 -7.78 -0.97
C LEU A 33 -20.78 -7.42 0.31
N GLY A 34 -20.93 -8.20 1.38
CA GLY A 34 -20.16 -8.05 2.61
C GLY A 34 -18.66 -8.16 2.38
N LEU A 35 -18.22 -9.16 1.60
CA LEU A 35 -16.80 -9.33 1.25
C LEU A 35 -16.28 -8.18 0.37
N VAL A 36 -17.08 -7.68 -0.58
CA VAL A 36 -16.71 -6.52 -1.42
C VAL A 36 -16.57 -5.26 -0.56
N LEU A 37 -17.51 -5.00 0.36
CA LEU A 37 -17.46 -3.86 1.26
C LEU A 37 -16.22 -3.91 2.17
N ILE A 38 -15.93 -5.09 2.75
CA ILE A 38 -14.73 -5.30 3.56
C ILE A 38 -13.46 -5.05 2.72
N ARG A 39 -13.40 -5.53 1.48
CA ARG A 39 -12.28 -5.26 0.57
C ARG A 39 -12.10 -3.76 0.31
N THR A 40 -13.19 -3.03 0.06
CA THR A 40 -13.13 -1.58 -0.21
C THR A 40 -12.62 -0.78 1.00
N ILE A 41 -13.02 -1.14 2.22
CA ILE A 41 -12.55 -0.45 3.46
C ILE A 41 -11.06 -0.71 3.72
N PHE A 42 -10.59 -1.94 3.51
CA PHE A 42 -9.19 -2.29 3.76
C PHE A 42 -8.22 -1.70 2.72
N VAL A 43 -8.64 -1.48 1.47
CA VAL A 43 -7.79 -0.79 0.48
C VAL A 43 -7.53 0.67 0.87
N GLY A 44 -8.48 1.35 1.51
CA GLY A 44 -8.34 2.77 1.91
C GLY A 44 -7.45 3.01 3.14
N SER A 45 -7.06 1.98 3.88
CA SER A 45 -6.38 2.13 5.19
C SER A 45 -5.12 1.28 5.37
N LYS A 46 -4.82 0.38 4.43
CA LYS A 46 -3.73 -0.62 4.55
C LYS A 46 -2.31 -0.05 4.42
N TYR A 47 -2.15 1.17 3.93
CA TYR A 47 -0.86 1.71 3.54
C TYR A 47 -0.22 2.67 4.57
N ASN A 48 -0.94 3.07 5.64
CA ASN A 48 -0.30 3.84 6.71
C ASN A 48 0.64 2.93 7.51
N VAL A 49 1.95 3.14 7.36
CA VAL A 49 2.97 2.39 8.10
C VAL A 49 3.61 3.29 9.15
N ASP A 50 2.99 3.39 10.32
CA ASP A 50 3.58 4.12 11.45
C ASP A 50 4.85 3.43 12.00
N GLN A 51 5.01 2.13 11.76
CA GLN A 51 6.17 1.32 12.10
C GLN A 51 6.39 0.21 11.06
N LEU A 52 7.65 -0.14 10.80
CA LEU A 52 7.99 -1.33 10.01
C LEU A 52 7.70 -2.59 10.85
N ASN A 53 6.94 -3.52 10.27
CA ASN A 53 6.66 -4.82 10.87
C ASN A 53 6.83 -5.94 9.83
N LYS A 54 6.83 -7.20 10.29
CA LYS A 54 7.04 -8.38 9.43
C LYS A 54 6.06 -8.49 8.26
N ASN A 55 4.83 -7.96 8.39
CA ASN A 55 3.85 -8.00 7.31
C ASN A 55 4.20 -7.01 6.19
N VAL A 56 4.68 -5.82 6.55
CA VAL A 56 5.17 -4.82 5.59
C VAL A 56 6.42 -5.34 4.87
N GLU A 57 7.35 -5.92 5.61
CA GLU A 57 8.55 -6.56 5.03
C GLU A 57 8.17 -7.69 4.06
N ALA A 58 7.20 -8.53 4.42
CA ALA A 58 6.72 -9.61 3.56
C ALA A 58 6.11 -9.08 2.25
N GLU A 59 5.35 -7.98 2.28
CA GLU A 59 4.82 -7.41 1.05
C GLU A 59 5.93 -6.79 0.18
N ILE A 60 6.87 -6.07 0.79
CA ILE A 60 8.03 -5.53 0.06
C ILE A 60 8.81 -6.66 -0.63
N ASN A 61 9.00 -7.80 0.03
CA ASN A 61 9.63 -8.98 -0.59
C ASN A 61 8.85 -9.50 -1.80
N LYS A 62 7.51 -9.55 -1.73
CA LYS A 62 6.69 -9.95 -2.88
C LYS A 62 6.87 -8.99 -4.04
N LEU A 63 6.79 -7.67 -3.78
CA LEU A 63 6.95 -6.65 -4.81
C LEU A 63 8.30 -6.78 -5.53
N PHE A 64 9.37 -7.04 -4.78
CA PHE A 64 10.67 -7.29 -5.38
C PHE A 64 10.73 -8.55 -6.25
N ASN A 65 10.02 -9.62 -5.87
CA ASN A 65 10.00 -10.85 -6.64
C ASN A 65 9.12 -10.75 -7.89
N GLU A 66 8.09 -9.89 -7.86
CA GLU A 66 7.19 -9.66 -8.98
C GLU A 66 7.76 -8.69 -10.02
N ARG A 67 8.46 -7.64 -9.57
CA ARG A 67 8.92 -6.54 -10.45
C ARG A 67 10.39 -6.64 -10.85
N GLY A 68 11.23 -7.24 -10.00
CA GLY A 68 12.68 -7.28 -10.21
C GLY A 68 13.39 -5.93 -10.02
N ASP A 69 12.69 -4.90 -9.56
CA ASP A 69 13.23 -3.56 -9.32
C ASP A 69 14.31 -3.56 -8.21
N LYS A 70 15.24 -2.59 -8.23
CA LYS A 70 16.23 -2.44 -7.15
C LYS A 70 15.66 -1.67 -5.95
N ILE A 71 14.62 -0.88 -6.17
CA ILE A 71 13.86 -0.16 -5.14
C ILE A 71 12.38 -0.42 -5.35
N VAL A 72 11.66 -0.81 -4.30
CA VAL A 72 10.19 -0.95 -4.33
C VAL A 72 9.56 -0.19 -3.18
N LEU A 73 8.36 0.37 -3.41
CA LEU A 73 7.56 1.03 -2.40
C LEU A 73 6.35 0.20 -2.02
N TYR A 74 6.01 0.19 -0.74
CA TYR A 74 4.76 -0.35 -0.25
C TYR A 74 3.66 0.73 -0.30
N LEU A 75 3.22 1.09 -1.51
CA LEU A 75 2.12 2.02 -1.76
C LEU A 75 1.33 1.59 -3.01
N ALA A 76 0.01 1.75 -2.97
CA ALA A 76 -0.80 1.64 -4.18
C ALA A 76 -0.53 2.84 -5.11
N ASN A 77 -0.25 2.58 -6.39
CA ASN A 77 -0.04 3.60 -7.42
C ASN A 77 1.02 4.65 -7.06
N ASN A 78 1.98 4.31 -6.19
CA ASN A 78 2.96 5.24 -5.63
C ASN A 78 2.34 6.49 -4.99
N GLN A 79 1.10 6.41 -4.47
CA GLN A 79 0.41 7.53 -3.85
C GLN A 79 -0.01 7.21 -2.41
N ALA A 80 0.15 8.17 -1.52
CA ALA A 80 -0.32 8.15 -0.14
C ALA A 80 -1.30 9.31 0.10
N ASP A 81 -2.50 9.00 0.58
CA ASP A 81 -3.47 10.01 1.01
C ASP A 81 -3.21 10.33 2.49
N VAL A 82 -2.84 11.58 2.77
CA VAL A 82 -2.39 12.04 4.09
C VAL A 82 -3.29 13.16 4.58
N LYS A 83 -3.98 12.91 5.69
CA LYS A 83 -4.82 13.93 6.33
C LYS A 83 -3.98 15.05 6.93
N GLN A 84 -4.44 16.29 6.77
CA GLN A 84 -3.87 17.47 7.42
C GLN A 84 -3.65 17.25 8.92
N GLY A 85 -2.46 17.60 9.40
CA GLY A 85 -2.07 17.43 10.81
C GLY A 85 -1.85 15.99 11.26
N LYS A 86 -2.05 15.00 10.38
CA LYS A 86 -1.75 13.59 10.64
C LYS A 86 -0.46 13.20 9.95
N SER A 87 0.29 12.35 10.64
CA SER A 87 1.48 11.76 10.07
C SER A 87 1.13 10.49 9.31
N TYR A 88 1.90 10.20 8.26
CA TYR A 88 1.79 8.98 7.49
C TYR A 88 3.18 8.46 7.15
N GLY A 89 3.38 7.15 7.28
CA GLY A 89 4.64 6.52 6.89
C GLY A 89 4.56 5.89 5.51
N VAL A 90 5.65 5.98 4.75
CA VAL A 90 5.86 5.30 3.47
C VAL A 90 7.06 4.37 3.63
N ALA A 91 6.80 3.06 3.53
CA ALA A 91 7.86 2.05 3.59
C ALA A 91 8.38 1.75 2.18
N PHE A 92 9.70 1.61 2.08
CA PHE A 92 10.36 1.20 0.85
C PHE A 92 11.51 0.24 1.14
N GLY A 93 11.80 -0.62 0.18
CA GLY A 93 12.93 -1.54 0.22
C GLY A 93 14.01 -1.14 -0.75
N VAL A 94 15.27 -1.41 -0.40
CA VAL A 94 16.43 -1.34 -1.31
C VAL A 94 17.07 -2.73 -1.36
N ARG A 95 17.21 -3.30 -2.56
CA ARG A 95 17.87 -4.58 -2.79
C ARG A 95 19.21 -4.35 -3.49
N ASN A 96 20.28 -4.93 -2.95
CA ASN A 96 21.56 -4.96 -3.66
C ASN A 96 21.54 -6.12 -4.67
N THR A 97 21.50 -5.80 -5.97
CA THR A 97 21.46 -6.77 -7.07
C THR A 97 22.81 -6.87 -7.80
N VAL A 98 23.89 -6.29 -7.26
CA VAL A 98 25.21 -6.36 -7.88
C VAL A 98 25.77 -7.76 -7.73
N GLU A 99 26.07 -8.41 -8.86
CA GLU A 99 26.69 -9.73 -8.91
C GLU A 99 28.22 -9.61 -9.00
N GLY A 100 28.94 -10.63 -8.52
CA GLY A 100 30.41 -10.69 -8.62
C GLY A 100 31.17 -9.91 -7.54
N GLU A 101 30.49 -9.20 -6.64
CA GLU A 101 31.07 -8.65 -5.43
C GLU A 101 30.88 -9.64 -4.26
N SER A 102 31.86 -9.75 -3.35
CA SER A 102 31.72 -10.50 -2.09
C SER A 102 31.46 -9.60 -0.89
N GLU A 103 31.87 -8.34 -0.99
CA GLU A 103 31.82 -7.38 0.11
C GLU A 103 30.53 -6.56 0.11
N ALA A 104 30.15 -6.09 1.29
CA ALA A 104 29.01 -5.19 1.42
C ALA A 104 29.33 -3.79 0.86
N GLY A 105 28.54 -3.35 -0.11
CA GLY A 105 28.62 -1.98 -0.64
C GLY A 105 28.02 -0.97 0.34
N LYS A 106 28.50 0.29 0.31
CA LYS A 106 27.95 1.38 1.13
C LYS A 106 26.84 2.09 0.37
N PHE A 107 25.62 1.96 0.87
CA PHE A 107 24.45 2.61 0.28
C PHE A 107 24.07 3.86 1.07
N SER A 108 23.58 4.86 0.35
CA SER A 108 22.96 6.04 0.93
C SER A 108 21.68 6.36 0.17
N TYR A 109 20.69 6.93 0.85
CA TYR A 109 19.48 7.42 0.19
C TYR A 109 19.13 8.83 0.63
N LYS A 110 18.42 9.55 -0.25
CA LYS A 110 17.83 10.86 0.00
C LYS A 110 16.43 10.92 -0.58
N VAL A 111 15.49 11.39 0.23
CA VAL A 111 14.11 11.71 -0.12
C VAL A 111 13.98 13.24 -0.16
N GLN A 112 13.45 13.77 -1.26
CA GLN A 112 13.27 15.20 -1.44
C GLN A 112 12.07 15.51 -2.35
N ALA A 113 11.40 16.62 -2.12
CA ALA A 113 10.33 17.11 -2.97
C ALA A 113 10.89 17.44 -4.35
N SER A 114 10.28 16.85 -5.38
CA SER A 114 10.69 17.04 -6.79
C SER A 114 9.66 17.83 -7.58
N ASP A 115 8.38 17.76 -7.19
CA ASP A 115 7.31 18.52 -7.83
C ASP A 115 6.16 18.80 -6.87
N VAL A 116 5.43 19.86 -7.14
CA VAL A 116 4.23 20.27 -6.40
C VAL A 116 3.13 20.55 -7.41
N GLN A 117 1.93 20.02 -7.17
CA GLN A 117 0.78 20.19 -8.04
C GLN A 117 0.59 21.64 -8.47
N LYS A 118 0.41 21.84 -9.78
CA LYS A 118 0.16 23.17 -10.36
C LYS A 118 -1.00 23.88 -9.66
N GLY A 119 -0.76 25.11 -9.23
CA GLY A 119 -1.73 25.94 -8.51
C GLY A 119 -1.64 25.85 -6.99
N CYS A 120 -0.89 24.89 -6.44
CA CYS A 120 -0.59 24.83 -5.02
C CYS A 120 0.40 25.94 -4.62
N GLN A 121 0.11 26.63 -3.51
CA GLN A 121 0.90 27.78 -3.04
C GLN A 121 1.99 27.37 -2.04
N ILE A 122 2.77 26.33 -2.36
CA ILE A 122 3.94 25.93 -1.57
C ILE A 122 5.17 25.73 -2.45
N SER A 123 6.35 26.04 -1.91
CA SER A 123 7.63 25.74 -2.53
C SER A 123 8.06 24.29 -2.25
N LEU A 124 9.03 23.79 -3.04
CA LEU A 124 9.66 22.48 -2.77
C LEU A 124 10.28 22.42 -1.37
N GLN A 125 10.88 23.52 -0.90
CA GLN A 125 11.45 23.58 0.45
C GLN A 125 10.35 23.49 1.54
N GLN A 126 9.20 24.10 1.32
CA GLN A 126 8.06 23.96 2.23
C GLN A 126 7.51 22.53 2.22
N ALA A 127 7.47 21.89 1.05
CA ALA A 127 7.11 20.48 0.91
C ALA A 127 8.12 19.55 1.61
N ASP A 128 9.42 19.82 1.53
CA ASP A 128 10.46 19.07 2.24
C ASP A 128 10.28 19.13 3.75
N ASN A 129 9.80 20.25 4.30
CA ASN A 129 9.51 20.38 5.73
C ASN A 129 8.40 19.44 6.23
N TYR A 130 7.59 18.85 5.33
CA TYR A 130 6.64 17.81 5.71
C TYR A 130 7.32 16.46 5.94
N LEU A 131 8.57 16.24 5.49
CA LEU A 131 9.33 15.03 5.79
C LEU A 131 9.89 15.11 7.22
N ILE A 132 9.19 14.51 8.18
CA ILE A 132 9.53 14.60 9.61
C ILE A 132 10.48 13.49 10.09
N LEU A 133 10.66 12.41 9.32
CA LEU A 133 11.56 11.30 9.66
C LEU A 133 12.03 10.57 8.41
N GLY A 134 13.27 10.08 8.41
CA GLY A 134 13.76 9.15 7.39
C GLY A 134 13.94 9.77 6.00
N SER A 135 14.20 11.08 5.92
CA SER A 135 14.48 11.75 4.64
C SER A 135 15.87 11.41 4.10
N THR A 136 16.77 10.91 4.93
CA THR A 136 18.09 10.41 4.52
C THR A 136 18.49 9.21 5.37
N GLY A 137 19.40 8.40 4.85
CA GLY A 137 20.03 7.34 5.61
C GLY A 137 21.22 6.72 4.89
N THR A 138 22.06 6.03 5.65
CA THR A 138 23.20 5.27 5.13
C THR A 138 23.21 3.87 5.75
N PHE A 139 23.60 2.88 4.98
CA PHE A 139 23.67 1.49 5.42
C PHE A 139 24.59 0.67 4.52
N SER A 140 25.05 -0.47 5.01
CA SER A 140 25.79 -1.45 4.20
C SER A 140 24.87 -2.59 3.78
N LEU A 141 24.97 -3.03 2.53
CA LEU A 141 24.23 -4.18 2.02
C LEU A 141 25.17 -5.12 1.25
N ALA A 142 25.24 -6.37 1.68
CA ALA A 142 25.86 -7.41 0.88
C ALA A 142 25.01 -7.73 -0.36
N PRO A 143 25.62 -8.28 -1.42
CA PRO A 143 24.88 -8.77 -2.59
C PRO A 143 23.73 -9.70 -2.21
N GLY A 144 22.57 -9.51 -2.86
CA GLY A 144 21.34 -10.26 -2.59
C GLY A 144 20.56 -9.81 -1.35
N GLN A 145 21.13 -8.99 -0.47
CA GLN A 145 20.44 -8.52 0.72
C GLN A 145 19.46 -7.37 0.42
N ILE A 146 18.46 -7.25 1.30
CA ILE A 146 17.42 -6.23 1.25
C ILE A 146 17.46 -5.42 2.54
N ARG A 147 17.41 -4.09 2.42
CA ARG A 147 17.18 -3.16 3.52
C ARG A 147 15.80 -2.54 3.40
N TYR A 148 15.02 -2.59 4.46
CA TYR A 148 13.76 -1.85 4.58
C TYR A 148 13.99 -0.51 5.25
N ASN A 149 13.32 0.52 4.76
CA ASN A 149 13.38 1.88 5.27
C ASN A 149 11.97 2.46 5.36
N LEU A 150 11.83 3.50 6.18
CA LEU A 150 10.58 4.19 6.42
C LEU A 150 10.83 5.69 6.37
N VAL A 151 10.09 6.39 5.51
CA VAL A 151 10.01 7.86 5.52
C VAL A 151 8.66 8.28 6.08
N LYS A 152 8.63 9.28 6.96
CA LYS A 152 7.39 9.76 7.59
C LYS A 152 7.12 11.19 7.15
N THR A 153 5.91 11.43 6.66
CA THR A 153 5.42 12.73 6.24
C THR A 153 4.35 13.23 7.22
N GLN A 154 4.35 14.52 7.53
CA GLN A 154 3.29 15.16 8.33
C GLN A 154 3.06 16.60 7.84
N PRO A 155 2.11 16.79 6.89
CA PRO A 155 1.58 18.10 6.59
C PRO A 155 0.96 18.75 7.83
N SER A 156 1.06 20.08 7.97
CA SER A 156 0.40 20.82 9.04
C SER A 156 -1.13 20.78 8.88
N SER A 157 -1.86 21.15 9.95
CA SER A 157 -3.31 21.33 9.89
C SER A 157 -3.76 22.44 8.93
N SER A 158 -2.85 23.35 8.55
CA SER A 158 -3.08 24.48 7.64
C SER A 158 -2.49 24.27 6.25
N SER A 159 -1.92 23.10 5.97
CA SER A 159 -1.27 22.82 4.68
C SER A 159 -2.30 22.78 3.56
N PRO A 160 -2.05 23.37 2.39
CA PRO A 160 -3.04 23.36 1.31
C PRO A 160 -3.31 21.93 0.81
N LEU A 161 -4.53 21.68 0.34
CA LEU A 161 -4.96 20.40 -0.20
C LEU A 161 -4.33 20.21 -1.59
N CYS A 162 -3.16 19.59 -1.63
CA CYS A 162 -2.34 19.46 -2.82
C CYS A 162 -1.70 18.08 -2.92
N GLU A 163 -1.28 17.74 -4.12
CA GLU A 163 -0.40 16.61 -4.39
C GLU A 163 1.06 17.08 -4.47
N ILE A 164 1.95 16.36 -3.80
CA ILE A 164 3.39 16.62 -3.73
C ILE A 164 4.12 15.36 -4.15
N ARG A 165 5.03 15.47 -5.12
CA ARG A 165 5.89 14.36 -5.52
C ARG A 165 7.21 14.43 -4.75
N TYR A 166 7.59 13.31 -4.14
CA TYR A 166 8.89 13.10 -3.52
C TYR A 166 9.66 12.05 -4.31
N ASP A 167 10.90 12.38 -4.68
CA ASP A 167 11.82 11.44 -5.27
C ASP A 167 12.69 10.80 -4.18
N ILE A 168 12.91 9.49 -4.30
CA ILE A 168 13.83 8.70 -3.50
C ILE A 168 15.02 8.37 -4.41
N SER A 169 16.18 8.92 -4.09
CA SER A 169 17.44 8.65 -4.80
C SER A 169 18.33 7.77 -3.94
N VAL A 170 18.89 6.70 -4.52
CA VAL A 170 19.81 5.78 -3.83
C VAL A 170 21.15 5.78 -4.56
N THR A 171 22.22 5.85 -3.78
CA THR A 171 23.60 5.72 -4.27
C THR A 171 24.27 4.50 -3.64
N LYS A 172 25.18 3.87 -4.38
CA LYS A 172 26.13 2.84 -3.92
C LYS A 172 27.53 3.39 -4.11
N ASP A 173 28.31 3.47 -3.05
CA ASP A 173 29.71 3.94 -3.08
C ASP A 173 29.84 5.33 -3.76
N ASN A 174 28.89 6.22 -3.44
CA ASN A 174 28.70 7.56 -4.01
C ASN A 174 28.33 7.62 -5.51
N GLN A 175 28.09 6.49 -6.16
CA GLN A 175 27.58 6.43 -7.53
C GLN A 175 26.06 6.24 -7.53
N PRO A 176 25.32 6.84 -8.49
CA PRO A 176 23.89 6.59 -8.65
C PRO A 176 23.61 5.09 -8.79
N TYR A 177 22.71 4.57 -7.96
CA TYR A 177 22.35 3.15 -7.97
C TYR A 177 20.99 2.93 -8.62
N ASP A 178 19.97 3.63 -8.12
CA ASP A 178 18.62 3.66 -8.66
C ASP A 178 17.81 4.81 -8.04
N SER A 179 16.63 5.10 -8.59
CA SER A 179 15.70 6.10 -8.05
C SER A 179 14.25 5.71 -8.28
N THR A 180 13.37 6.16 -7.38
CA THR A 180 11.93 5.99 -7.50
C THR A 180 11.21 7.20 -6.91
N PHE A 181 9.88 7.19 -6.87
CA PHE A 181 9.11 8.31 -6.33
C PHE A 181 7.83 7.85 -5.63
N PHE A 182 7.29 8.74 -4.79
CA PHE A 182 5.91 8.65 -4.30
C PHE A 182 5.24 10.02 -4.30
N ILE A 183 3.92 10.02 -4.31
CA ILE A 183 3.06 11.20 -4.26
C ILE A 183 2.37 11.22 -2.91
N VAL A 184 2.43 12.35 -2.21
CA VAL A 184 1.61 12.63 -1.03
C VAL A 184 0.47 13.51 -1.47
N LYS A 185 -0.76 13.00 -1.33
CA LYS A 185 -2.00 13.75 -1.54
C LYS A 185 -2.52 14.23 -0.19
N ILE A 186 -2.50 15.53 0.04
CA ILE A 186 -2.99 16.14 1.27
C ILE A 186 -4.52 16.21 1.22
N THR A 187 -5.18 15.58 2.19
CA THR A 187 -6.64 15.57 2.33
C THR A 187 -7.07 16.24 3.63
N SER A 188 -8.31 16.71 3.70
CA SER A 188 -8.93 17.19 4.95
C SER A 188 -9.25 16.06 5.93
#